data_AF-A0A835Q4Q4-F1
#
_entry.id   AF-A0A835Q4Q4-F1
#
_cell.length_a   1.000
_cell.length_b   1.000
_cell.length_c   1.000
_cell.angle_alpha   90.00
_cell.angle_beta   90.00
_cell.angle_gamma   90.00
#
_symmetry.space_group_name_H-M   'P 1'
#
loop_
_entity.id
_entity.type
_entity.pdbx_description
1 polymer ?
#
loop_
_entity_poly.entity_id
_entity_poly.type
_entity_poly.pdbx_seq_one_letter_code
_entity_poly.pdbx_strand_id
1 'polypeptide(L)'
;MQHHSCKDPCGCRPGLLLRSQCFSGHLPGRSLRRGALHQVRTPPTGDPILPQRPSGKRLQQLIPLSFARGKRARDVKAGEDVPLYFMGLPGSFYERLFPQRSVHFFHTSYSLMWLSQVPRGLEDLESNIYLTEESSPRSWKMYLEQYKSDFSRFLKLRSKELFFGGRMILTFLGRRKPSTCGELTHLWRLLSDALRDMVDEGLVQGDILNACKFPQYAPLMEEVTTIVKMEGSFCIEEAHTFESTWDPLDESNEDVVLDEVSSGKNVAACIRAVAEPLLSSHFGGGLMDDLFCRYAKNIAKHVLKGKPKHFVLVLALKLNE
;
A
#
# COMPACT_ATOMS: atom_id res chain seq x y z
N MET A 1 -49.45 25.50 -21.31
CA MET A 1 -48.08 25.04 -21.65
C MET A 1 -47.38 24.75 -20.33
N GLN A 2 -47.18 23.47 -20.04
CA GLN A 2 -46.83 22.96 -18.71
C GLN A 2 -45.32 23.03 -18.48
N HIS A 3 -44.95 23.55 -17.32
CA HIS A 3 -43.63 23.39 -16.71
C HIS A 3 -43.41 21.93 -16.31
N HIS A 4 -42.31 21.33 -16.74
CA HIS A 4 -41.74 20.15 -16.08
C HIS A 4 -40.26 20.36 -15.79
N SER A 5 -39.99 20.56 -14.50
CA SER A 5 -38.69 20.42 -13.84
C SER A 5 -38.24 18.96 -13.95
N CYS A 6 -37.10 18.71 -14.62
CA CYS A 6 -36.46 17.40 -14.60
C CYS A 6 -35.58 17.31 -13.34
N LYS A 7 -35.84 16.28 -12.53
CA LYS A 7 -35.19 16.00 -11.25
C LYS A 7 -33.85 15.27 -11.48
N ASP A 8 -32.88 15.61 -10.64
CA ASP A 8 -31.61 14.90 -10.44
C ASP A 8 -31.80 13.40 -10.14
N PRO A 9 -30.94 12.52 -10.68
CA PRO A 9 -30.75 11.18 -10.13
C PRO A 9 -29.27 10.87 -9.89
N CYS A 10 -28.56 11.65 -9.08
CA CYS A 10 -27.23 11.29 -8.59
C CYS A 10 -27.14 11.52 -7.07
N GLY A 11 -27.90 10.71 -6.32
CA GLY A 11 -27.80 10.62 -4.87
C GLY A 11 -26.58 9.82 -4.43
N CYS A 12 -25.39 10.42 -4.44
CA CYS A 12 -24.22 9.85 -3.77
C CYS A 12 -24.20 10.32 -2.30
N ARG A 13 -24.73 9.50 -1.39
CA ARG A 13 -24.44 9.63 0.05
C ARG A 13 -23.15 8.84 0.37
N PRO A 14 -22.15 9.44 1.04
CA PRO A 14 -20.93 8.74 1.42
C PRO A 14 -21.15 7.94 2.72
N GLY A 15 -21.00 6.63 2.66
CA GLY A 15 -21.20 5.77 3.82
C GLY A 15 -20.96 4.29 3.56
N LEU A 16 -19.83 3.91 2.95
CA LEU A 16 -19.33 2.53 3.05
C LEU A 16 -18.06 2.51 3.90
N LEU A 17 -18.17 1.90 5.08
CA LEU A 17 -17.03 1.48 5.90
C LEU A 17 -16.28 0.37 5.16
N LEU A 18 -15.17 0.71 4.50
CA LEU A 18 -14.15 -0.28 4.16
C LEU A 18 -13.43 -0.70 5.46
N ARG A 19 -13.74 -1.90 5.94
CA ARG A 19 -12.91 -2.59 6.93
C ARG A 19 -11.61 -2.97 6.23
N SER A 20 -10.47 -2.59 6.79
CA SER A 20 -9.18 -3.18 6.43
C SER A 20 -9.26 -4.69 6.61
N GLN A 21 -9.33 -5.44 5.52
CA GLN A 21 -9.31 -6.89 5.56
C GLN A 21 -7.85 -7.36 5.65
N CYS A 22 -7.54 -8.15 6.68
CA CYS A 22 -6.37 -9.01 6.66
C CYS A 22 -6.62 -10.11 5.63
N PHE A 23 -5.77 -10.21 4.62
CA PHE A 23 -5.79 -11.30 3.65
C PHE A 23 -5.54 -12.64 4.38
N SER A 24 -6.54 -13.50 4.40
CA SER A 24 -6.44 -14.88 4.87
C SER A 24 -6.11 -15.77 3.68
N GLY A 25 -4.86 -16.19 3.52
CA GLY A 25 -4.52 -17.32 2.66
C GLY A 25 -5.16 -18.59 3.21
N HIS A 26 -5.95 -19.29 2.39
CA HIS A 26 -6.63 -20.52 2.79
C HIS A 26 -5.66 -21.70 2.67
N LEU A 27 -5.24 -22.27 3.81
CA LEU A 27 -4.74 -23.65 3.87
C LEU A 27 -5.95 -24.59 4.03
N PRO A 28 -6.01 -25.75 3.35
CA PRO A 28 -7.19 -26.61 3.42
C PRO A 28 -7.35 -27.20 4.82
N GLY A 29 -8.49 -26.95 5.45
CA GLY A 29 -8.95 -27.68 6.63
C GLY A 29 -8.82 -26.94 7.96
N ARG A 30 -9.66 -25.92 8.20
CA ARG A 30 -10.36 -25.62 9.47
C ARG A 30 -11.07 -24.26 9.37
N SER A 31 -12.37 -24.23 9.69
CA SER A 31 -13.15 -22.98 9.70
C SER A 31 -12.73 -22.09 10.88
N LEU A 32 -12.34 -20.84 10.63
CA LEU A 32 -12.20 -19.81 11.66
C LEU A 32 -13.31 -18.78 11.50
N ARG A 33 -14.13 -18.60 12.55
CA ARG A 33 -15.20 -17.60 12.60
C ARG A 33 -14.63 -16.19 12.81
N ARG A 34 -15.28 -15.23 12.13
CA ARG A 34 -15.01 -13.78 12.07
C ARG A 34 -15.07 -13.10 13.45
N GLY A 35 -14.10 -12.24 13.75
CA GLY A 35 -14.15 -11.22 14.79
C GLY A 35 -13.88 -9.84 14.19
N ALA A 36 -14.81 -8.90 14.36
CA ALA A 36 -14.77 -7.55 13.81
C ALA A 36 -14.47 -6.50 14.89
N LEU A 37 -13.79 -5.38 14.56
CA LEU A 37 -13.85 -4.15 15.37
C LEU A 37 -13.53 -2.86 14.58
N HIS A 38 -14.01 -1.74 15.13
CA HIS A 38 -14.55 -0.53 14.49
C HIS A 38 -13.58 0.65 14.22
N GLN A 39 -14.00 1.54 13.31
CA GLN A 39 -13.54 2.94 13.12
C GLN A 39 -13.87 3.84 14.34
N VAL A 40 -13.10 4.92 14.53
CA VAL A 40 -13.48 6.11 15.32
C VAL A 40 -13.11 7.38 14.54
N ARG A 41 -14.05 8.33 14.42
CA ARG A 41 -13.91 9.70 13.84
C ARG A 41 -13.32 10.68 14.87
N THR A 42 -12.80 11.82 14.39
CA THR A 42 -12.70 13.10 15.15
C THR A 42 -13.34 14.26 14.36
N PRO A 43 -13.96 15.27 15.03
CA PRO A 43 -14.62 16.43 14.40
C PRO A 43 -13.64 17.63 14.15
N PRO A 44 -14.08 18.70 13.44
CA PRO A 44 -13.18 19.71 12.89
C PRO A 44 -13.10 20.97 13.76
N THR A 45 -11.93 21.61 13.80
CA THR A 45 -11.81 23.06 14.07
C THR A 45 -10.56 23.64 13.41
N GLY A 46 -10.80 24.59 12.50
CA GLY A 46 -10.14 25.90 12.50
C GLY A 46 -8.71 26.02 11.96
N ASP A 47 -8.63 26.31 10.67
CA ASP A 47 -7.54 26.99 9.93
C ASP A 47 -7.27 28.45 10.41
N PRO A 48 -6.29 29.25 9.87
CA PRO A 48 -5.32 28.98 8.77
C PRO A 48 -3.87 29.57 8.95
N ILE A 49 -3.02 29.34 7.91
CA ILE A 49 -2.03 30.27 7.27
C ILE A 49 -0.52 29.88 7.25
N LEU A 50 -0.07 29.50 6.03
CA LEU A 50 1.22 29.73 5.28
C LEU A 50 2.47 28.81 5.46
N PRO A 51 3.35 28.73 4.42
CA PRO A 51 3.68 27.49 3.74
C PRO A 51 5.06 26.95 4.15
N GLN A 52 5.16 25.63 4.31
CA GLN A 52 6.44 24.95 4.46
C GLN A 52 6.48 23.78 3.48
N ARG A 53 7.57 23.75 2.72
CA ARG A 53 7.96 22.78 1.68
C ARG A 53 7.58 21.33 2.06
N PRO A 54 7.17 20.47 1.12
CA PRO A 54 6.88 19.08 1.42
C PRO A 54 8.19 18.33 1.66
N SER A 55 8.65 18.29 2.91
CA SER A 55 9.54 17.22 3.36
C SER A 55 8.70 15.95 3.42
N GLY A 56 9.12 14.89 2.74
CA GLY A 56 8.47 13.57 2.66
C GLY A 56 8.34 12.79 3.98
N LYS A 57 8.18 13.48 5.12
CA LYS A 57 8.05 12.89 6.46
C LYS A 57 6.60 12.51 6.84
N ARG A 58 5.60 12.90 6.05
CA ARG A 58 4.17 12.74 6.41
C ARG A 58 3.59 11.34 6.17
N LEU A 59 4.22 10.50 5.38
CA LEU A 59 3.71 9.15 5.07
C LEU A 59 3.79 8.18 6.25
N GLN A 60 4.57 8.50 7.29
CA GLN A 60 4.87 7.58 8.40
C GLN A 60 4.36 8.08 9.76
N GLN A 61 3.61 9.19 9.78
CA GLN A 61 3.07 9.78 11.00
C GLN A 61 1.57 9.97 10.90
N LEU A 62 0.84 8.86 11.00
CA LEU A 62 -0.58 8.85 11.34
C LEU A 62 -0.77 7.79 12.41
N ILE A 63 -0.52 8.15 13.67
CA ILE A 63 -1.19 7.68 14.92
C ILE A 63 -0.50 8.43 16.07
N PRO A 64 -1.12 9.43 16.70
CA PRO A 64 -0.91 9.67 18.12
C PRO A 64 -2.03 8.95 18.88
N LEU A 65 -1.64 8.11 19.85
CA LEU A 65 -2.24 7.93 21.18
C LEU A 65 -1.84 6.55 21.72
N SER A 66 -1.01 6.57 22.76
CA SER A 66 -0.68 5.42 23.59
C SER A 66 -1.91 5.01 24.41
N PHE A 67 -2.67 4.04 23.91
CA PHE A 67 -3.68 3.33 24.71
C PHE A 67 -3.27 1.86 24.87
N ALA A 68 -2.82 1.50 26.07
CA ALA A 68 -2.76 0.11 26.50
C ALA A 68 -4.18 -0.36 26.79
N ARG A 69 -4.81 -1.06 25.83
CA ARG A 69 -6.10 -1.71 26.09
C ARG A 69 -5.86 -3.17 26.44
N GLY A 70 -6.03 -3.52 27.71
CA GLY A 70 -6.05 -4.93 28.13
C GLY A 70 -7.29 -5.63 27.56
N LYS A 71 -7.10 -6.71 26.82
CA LYS A 71 -8.15 -7.67 26.47
C LYS A 71 -7.74 -9.06 26.97
N ARG A 72 -8.72 -9.90 27.25
CA ARG A 72 -8.46 -11.35 27.42
C ARG A 72 -8.52 -11.99 26.04
N ALA A 73 -7.46 -12.68 25.66
CA ALA A 73 -7.46 -13.55 24.50
C ALA A 73 -7.51 -14.99 25.00
N ARG A 74 -8.43 -15.78 24.48
CA ARG A 74 -8.48 -17.22 24.79
C ARG A 74 -7.36 -17.89 24.01
N ASP A 75 -6.44 -18.53 24.71
CA ASP A 75 -5.52 -19.46 24.09
C ASP A 75 -6.34 -20.65 23.56
N VAL A 76 -6.38 -20.78 22.23
CA VAL A 76 -7.19 -21.81 21.55
C VAL A 76 -6.65 -23.22 21.83
N LYS A 77 -5.38 -23.36 22.20
CA LYS A 77 -4.74 -24.65 22.52
C LYS A 77 -4.80 -24.97 24.01
N ALA A 78 -4.54 -23.99 24.87
CA ALA A 78 -4.52 -24.21 26.32
C ALA A 78 -5.91 -24.10 26.97
N GLY A 79 -6.89 -23.46 26.32
CA GLY A 79 -8.21 -23.21 26.89
C GLY A 79 -8.23 -22.15 27.99
N GLU A 80 -7.09 -21.51 28.26
CA GLU A 80 -6.91 -20.49 29.28
C GLU A 80 -6.98 -19.07 28.70
N ASP A 81 -7.46 -18.13 29.50
CA ASP A 81 -7.47 -16.71 29.14
C ASP A 81 -6.08 -16.10 29.43
N VAL A 82 -5.36 -15.73 28.37
CA VAL A 82 -4.05 -15.07 28.48
C VAL A 82 -4.26 -13.55 28.37
N PRO A 83 -3.61 -12.74 29.23
CA PRO A 83 -3.70 -11.30 29.14
C PRO A 83 -3.03 -10.79 27.85
N LEU A 84 -3.75 -9.97 27.09
CA LEU A 84 -3.26 -9.35 25.85
C LEU A 84 -3.26 -7.83 25.98
N TYR A 85 -2.11 -7.22 25.71
CA TYR A 85 -1.91 -5.78 25.74
C TYR A 85 -1.55 -5.28 24.35
N PHE A 86 -2.20 -4.19 23.92
CA PHE A 86 -1.91 -3.53 22.65
C PHE A 86 -1.18 -2.21 22.90
N MET A 87 -0.16 -1.91 22.11
CA MET A 87 0.53 -0.62 22.13
C MET A 87 0.67 -0.08 20.71
N GLY A 88 0.41 1.21 20.53
CA GLY A 88 0.69 1.93 19.29
C GLY A 88 2.04 2.66 19.42
N LEU A 89 2.94 2.43 18.48
CA LEU A 89 4.24 3.09 18.41
C LEU A 89 4.34 3.91 17.12
N PRO A 90 4.32 5.25 17.18
CA PRO A 90 4.54 6.06 16.00
C PRO A 90 6.01 6.04 15.60
N GLY A 91 6.28 6.03 14.29
CA GLY A 91 7.64 6.15 13.78
C GLY A 91 7.86 5.39 12.47
N SER A 92 8.96 5.71 11.81
CA SER A 92 9.40 4.97 10.64
C SER A 92 9.89 3.59 11.03
N PHE A 93 9.48 2.54 10.30
CA PHE A 93 10.17 1.26 10.38
C PHE A 93 11.57 1.29 9.72
N TYR A 94 11.95 2.40 9.07
CA TYR A 94 13.36 2.67 8.70
C TYR A 94 14.14 3.37 9.84
N GLU A 95 13.57 3.43 11.04
CA GLU A 95 14.23 3.89 12.26
C GLU A 95 14.13 2.82 13.36
N ARG A 96 14.82 3.03 14.48
CA ARG A 96 14.72 2.15 15.65
C ARG A 96 13.39 2.43 16.35
N LEU A 97 12.58 1.40 16.54
CA LEU A 97 11.26 1.47 17.17
C LEU A 97 11.24 0.80 18.55
N PHE A 98 12.11 -0.18 18.77
CA PHE A 98 12.12 -0.98 19.98
C PHE A 98 13.50 -0.96 20.67
N PRO A 99 13.55 -1.20 22.00
CA PRO A 99 14.79 -1.52 22.69
C PRO A 99 15.47 -2.75 22.08
N GLN A 100 16.78 -2.86 22.30
CA GLN A 100 17.54 -4.01 21.83
C GLN A 100 17.03 -5.31 22.49
N ARG A 101 16.90 -6.38 21.70
CA ARG A 101 16.47 -7.71 22.17
C ARG A 101 15.18 -7.68 22.99
N SER A 102 14.15 -7.00 22.48
CA SER A 102 12.86 -6.87 23.16
C SER A 102 11.68 -7.46 22.40
N VAL A 103 11.87 -7.84 21.14
CA VAL A 103 10.81 -8.35 20.27
C VAL A 103 11.09 -9.81 19.89
N HIS A 104 10.14 -10.71 20.10
CA HIS A 104 10.31 -12.12 19.70
C HIS A 104 9.96 -12.35 18.22
N PHE A 105 9.02 -11.57 17.70
CA PHE A 105 8.46 -11.78 16.37
C PHE A 105 8.04 -10.46 15.74
N PHE A 106 8.46 -10.23 14.48
CA PHE A 106 7.93 -9.15 13.65
C PHE A 106 7.02 -9.69 12.55
N HIS A 107 5.96 -8.94 12.25
CA HIS A 107 5.13 -9.17 11.10
C HIS A 107 4.91 -7.85 10.35
N THR A 108 5.07 -7.87 9.04
CA THR A 108 4.78 -6.73 8.16
C THR A 108 4.01 -7.24 6.97
N SER A 109 2.91 -6.57 6.62
CA SER A 109 2.10 -6.88 5.46
C SER A 109 1.85 -5.60 4.67
N TYR A 110 2.18 -5.63 3.38
CA TYR A 110 1.95 -4.54 2.42
C TYR A 110 2.54 -3.19 2.87
N SER A 111 3.73 -3.21 3.50
CA SER A 111 4.43 -2.00 3.94
C SER A 111 5.82 -1.83 3.33
N LEU A 112 6.56 -2.92 3.10
CA LEU A 112 7.97 -2.84 2.70
C LEU A 112 8.22 -2.41 1.25
N MET A 113 7.17 -2.33 0.41
CA MET A 113 7.25 -1.73 -0.91
C MET A 113 7.30 -0.19 -0.87
N TRP A 114 6.95 0.43 0.26
CA TRP A 114 7.00 1.89 0.43
C TRP A 114 8.42 2.33 0.78
N LEU A 115 8.98 3.22 -0.03
CA LEU A 115 10.31 3.77 0.17
C LEU A 115 10.30 4.85 1.27
N SER A 116 11.46 5.08 1.87
CA SER A 116 11.64 6.17 2.85
C SER A 116 11.52 7.55 2.20
N GLN A 117 11.79 7.64 0.89
CA GLN A 117 11.69 8.86 0.10
C GLN A 117 11.58 8.52 -1.40
N VAL A 118 11.13 9.49 -2.19
CA VAL A 118 11.19 9.42 -3.66
C VAL A 118 12.65 9.50 -4.11
N PRO A 119 13.12 8.62 -5.03
CA PRO A 119 14.43 8.76 -5.64
C PRO A 119 14.59 10.10 -6.36
N ARG A 120 15.78 10.70 -6.29
CA ARG A 120 16.09 11.94 -7.05
C ARG A 120 16.35 11.57 -8.53
N GLY A 121 16.43 12.56 -9.42
CA GLY A 121 16.93 12.31 -10.79
C GLY A 121 16.02 11.48 -11.69
N LEU A 122 14.70 11.66 -11.57
CA LEU A 122 13.66 10.94 -12.29
C LEU A 122 13.07 11.78 -13.43
N GLU A 123 13.92 12.51 -14.17
CA GLU A 123 13.47 13.45 -15.20
C GLU A 123 12.78 12.77 -16.40
N ASP A 124 13.04 11.48 -16.62
CA ASP A 124 12.47 10.69 -17.72
C ASP A 124 11.06 10.13 -17.44
N LEU A 125 10.52 10.33 -16.23
CA LEU A 125 9.15 9.92 -15.86
C LEU A 125 8.12 11.04 -16.13
N GLU A 126 8.27 11.73 -17.25
CA GLU A 126 7.39 12.82 -17.65
C GLU A 126 5.93 12.34 -17.69
N SER A 127 5.04 13.13 -17.09
CA SER A 127 3.60 12.86 -16.97
C SER A 127 3.19 11.55 -16.27
N ASN A 128 4.14 10.81 -15.67
CA ASN A 128 3.89 9.56 -14.97
C ASN A 128 4.26 9.69 -13.49
N ILE A 129 3.35 9.25 -12.61
CA ILE A 129 3.58 9.33 -11.16
C ILE A 129 4.44 8.19 -10.62
N TYR A 130 4.69 7.16 -11.42
CA TYR A 130 5.47 5.98 -11.05
C TYR A 130 6.20 5.44 -12.30
N LEU A 131 7.05 4.44 -12.10
CA LEU A 131 7.69 3.69 -13.19
C LEU A 131 6.63 3.13 -14.15
N THR A 132 7.00 3.04 -15.43
CA THR A 132 6.26 2.50 -16.57
C THR A 132 7.14 1.55 -17.40
N GLU A 133 6.57 0.90 -18.42
CA GLU A 133 7.33 -0.01 -19.30
C GLU A 133 8.37 0.73 -20.12
N GLU A 134 8.08 1.98 -20.42
CA GLU A 134 8.89 2.90 -21.20
C GLU A 134 9.92 3.64 -20.34
N SER A 135 9.91 3.44 -19.01
CA SER A 135 10.86 4.07 -18.10
C SER A 135 12.29 3.63 -18.39
N SER A 136 13.23 4.56 -18.34
CA SER A 136 14.62 4.24 -18.66
C SER A 136 15.23 3.26 -17.65
N PRO A 137 16.26 2.49 -18.06
CA PRO A 137 17.05 1.68 -17.13
C PRO A 137 17.64 2.48 -15.97
N ARG A 138 17.88 3.79 -16.18
CA ARG A 138 18.34 4.70 -15.13
C ARG A 138 17.28 4.88 -14.05
N SER A 139 16.04 5.22 -14.42
CA SER A 139 14.94 5.39 -13.47
C SER A 139 14.70 4.12 -12.64
N TRP A 140 14.63 2.97 -13.31
CA TRP A 140 14.55 1.67 -12.63
C TRP A 140 15.68 1.44 -11.63
N LYS A 141 16.92 1.74 -12.02
CA LYS A 141 18.09 1.62 -11.14
C LYS A 141 17.98 2.54 -9.93
N MET A 142 17.50 3.78 -10.08
CA MET A 142 17.41 4.73 -8.96
C MET A 142 16.39 4.28 -7.90
N TYR A 143 15.24 3.77 -8.34
CA TYR A 143 14.27 3.14 -7.43
C TYR A 143 14.85 1.90 -6.73
N LEU A 144 15.53 1.02 -7.47
CA LEU A 144 16.16 -0.17 -6.90
C LEU A 144 17.23 0.18 -5.86
N GLU A 145 18.08 1.17 -6.11
CA GLU A 145 19.11 1.58 -5.15
C GLU A 145 18.50 2.20 -3.88
N GLN A 146 17.44 3.00 -4.01
CA GLN A 146 16.68 3.50 -2.85
C GLN A 146 16.07 2.33 -2.05
N TYR A 147 15.42 1.38 -2.73
CA TYR A 147 14.86 0.18 -2.11
C TYR A 147 15.92 -0.67 -1.39
N LYS A 148 17.06 -0.92 -2.02
CA LYS A 148 18.19 -1.66 -1.41
C LYS A 148 18.65 -1.00 -0.12
N SER A 149 18.84 0.31 -0.14
CA SER A 149 19.25 1.08 1.05
C SER A 149 18.22 0.97 2.17
N ASP A 150 16.96 1.21 1.85
CA ASP A 150 15.84 1.19 2.79
C ASP A 150 15.63 -0.21 3.39
N PHE A 151 15.57 -1.24 2.56
CA PHE A 151 15.34 -2.61 3.01
C PHE A 151 16.53 -3.15 3.83
N SER A 152 17.77 -2.88 3.43
CA SER A 152 18.96 -3.23 4.22
C SER A 152 18.95 -2.54 5.59
N ARG A 153 18.57 -1.26 5.61
CA ARG A 153 18.44 -0.49 6.85
C ARG A 153 17.35 -1.07 7.76
N PHE A 154 16.20 -1.42 7.20
CA PHE A 154 15.13 -2.11 7.92
C PHE A 154 15.64 -3.40 8.57
N LEU A 155 16.27 -4.30 7.80
CA LEU A 155 16.81 -5.57 8.31
C LEU A 155 17.80 -5.33 9.47
N LYS A 156 18.77 -4.44 9.27
CA LYS A 156 19.80 -4.11 10.28
C LYS A 156 19.22 -3.51 11.57
N LEU A 157 18.09 -2.81 11.50
CA LEU A 157 17.41 -2.28 12.67
C LEU A 157 16.62 -3.38 13.38
N ARG A 158 15.85 -4.18 12.63
CA ARG A 158 15.06 -5.28 13.19
C ARG A 158 15.95 -6.36 13.82
N SER A 159 17.13 -6.62 13.27
CA SER A 159 18.06 -7.61 13.85
C SER A 159 18.55 -7.23 15.24
N LYS A 160 18.71 -5.92 15.49
CA LYS A 160 19.09 -5.42 16.82
C LYS A 160 17.91 -5.46 17.81
N GLU A 161 16.69 -5.33 17.33
CA GLU A 161 15.48 -5.29 18.18
C GLU A 161 14.97 -6.69 18.54
N LEU A 162 15.23 -7.68 17.67
CA LEU A 162 14.83 -9.06 17.90
C LEU A 162 15.60 -9.71 19.05
N PHE A 163 14.87 -10.51 19.84
CA PHE A 163 15.43 -11.43 20.82
C PHE A 163 16.11 -12.61 20.10
N PHE A 164 16.98 -13.34 20.80
CA PHE A 164 17.67 -14.51 20.26
C PHE A 164 16.66 -15.55 19.74
N GLY A 165 16.93 -16.10 18.55
CA GLY A 165 16.01 -17.00 17.85
C GLY A 165 14.74 -16.34 17.32
N GLY A 166 14.65 -15.00 17.36
CA GLY A 166 13.51 -14.24 16.88
C GLY A 166 13.29 -14.41 15.37
N ARG A 167 12.04 -14.23 14.95
CA ARG A 167 11.59 -14.43 13.57
C ARG A 167 10.87 -13.22 13.00
N MET A 168 10.82 -13.13 11.68
CA MET A 168 10.00 -12.16 10.96
C MET A 168 9.21 -12.84 9.84
N ILE A 169 7.95 -12.44 9.67
CA ILE A 169 7.19 -12.73 8.45
C ILE A 169 6.97 -11.41 7.70
N LEU A 170 7.43 -11.39 6.46
CA LEU A 170 7.33 -10.24 5.57
C LEU A 170 6.38 -10.59 4.42
N THR A 171 5.37 -9.77 4.16
CA THR A 171 4.48 -9.90 3.01
C THR A 171 4.35 -8.56 2.32
N PHE A 172 4.64 -8.46 1.02
CA PHE A 172 4.54 -7.19 0.30
C PHE A 172 4.45 -7.39 -1.21
N LEU A 173 4.03 -6.34 -1.92
CA LEU A 173 3.93 -6.34 -3.37
C LEU A 173 5.31 -6.46 -4.00
N GLY A 174 5.42 -7.32 -5.00
CA GLY A 174 6.60 -7.47 -5.83
C GLY A 174 6.24 -7.54 -7.31
N ARG A 175 7.18 -8.02 -8.11
CA ARG A 175 6.99 -8.27 -9.55
C ARG A 175 7.58 -9.61 -9.95
N ARG A 176 7.08 -10.15 -11.05
CA ARG A 176 7.44 -11.50 -11.54
C ARG A 176 8.71 -11.51 -12.39
N LYS A 177 8.91 -10.50 -13.24
CA LYS A 177 10.07 -10.40 -14.15
C LYS A 177 10.65 -8.99 -14.15
N PRO A 178 11.95 -8.83 -14.48
CA PRO A 178 12.60 -7.52 -14.55
C PRO A 178 11.99 -6.59 -15.62
N SER A 179 11.56 -7.15 -16.75
CA SER A 179 11.15 -6.42 -17.96
C SER A 179 9.63 -6.25 -18.12
N THR A 180 8.82 -6.99 -17.38
CA THR A 180 7.39 -6.72 -17.31
C THR A 180 7.20 -5.70 -16.22
N CYS A 181 6.67 -4.53 -16.57
CA CYS A 181 5.97 -3.74 -15.57
C CYS A 181 5.01 -4.64 -14.85
N GLY A 182 5.28 -4.87 -13.57
CA GLY A 182 4.37 -5.65 -12.77
C GLY A 182 3.01 -4.97 -12.75
N GLU A 183 2.04 -5.70 -12.24
CA GLU A 183 0.66 -5.27 -12.11
C GLU A 183 0.54 -3.95 -11.30
N LEU A 184 1.47 -3.71 -10.37
CA LEU A 184 1.59 -2.43 -9.65
C LEU A 184 1.84 -1.24 -10.58
N THR A 185 2.66 -1.41 -11.62
CA THR A 185 2.92 -0.34 -12.57
C THR A 185 1.67 0.00 -13.36
N HIS A 186 0.93 -0.99 -13.88
CA HIS A 186 -0.31 -0.72 -14.60
C HIS A 186 -1.33 -0.01 -13.71
N LEU A 187 -1.43 -0.41 -12.45
CA LEU A 187 -2.30 0.22 -11.46
C LEU A 187 -2.03 1.72 -11.32
N TRP A 188 -0.75 2.13 -11.20
CA TRP A 188 -0.35 3.54 -11.12
C TRP A 188 -0.35 4.27 -12.46
N ARG A 189 -0.13 3.56 -13.57
CA ARG A 189 -0.23 4.10 -14.93
C ARG A 189 -1.66 4.54 -15.24
N LEU A 190 -2.67 3.72 -14.89
CA LEU A 190 -4.09 4.08 -15.07
C LEU A 190 -4.49 5.33 -14.25
N LEU A 191 -3.82 5.56 -13.12
CA LEU A 191 -4.00 6.78 -12.32
C LEU A 191 -3.28 7.97 -12.94
N SER A 192 -2.09 7.75 -13.50
CA SER A 192 -1.36 8.77 -14.28
C SER A 192 -2.16 9.20 -15.51
N ASP A 193 -2.81 8.25 -16.21
CA ASP A 193 -3.71 8.53 -17.33
C ASP A 193 -4.87 9.45 -16.90
N ALA A 194 -5.51 9.16 -15.76
CA ALA A 194 -6.57 10.01 -15.23
C ALA A 194 -6.08 11.43 -14.87
N LEU A 195 -4.87 11.56 -14.31
CA LEU A 195 -4.25 12.85 -14.03
C LEU A 195 -3.91 13.61 -15.31
N ARG A 196 -3.44 12.92 -16.36
CA ARG A 196 -3.16 13.51 -17.67
C ARG A 196 -4.42 14.06 -18.33
N ASP A 197 -5.53 13.32 -18.29
CA ASP A 197 -6.82 13.81 -18.78
C ASP A 197 -7.21 15.12 -18.08
N MET A 198 -6.95 15.23 -16.77
CA MET A 198 -7.19 16.46 -16.01
C MET A 198 -6.22 17.59 -16.35
N VAL A 199 -5.01 17.29 -16.80
CA VAL A 199 -4.06 18.30 -17.34
C VAL A 199 -4.56 18.82 -18.68
N ASP A 200 -5.00 17.93 -19.57
CA ASP A 200 -5.54 18.30 -20.89
C ASP A 200 -6.80 19.17 -20.77
N GLU A 201 -7.60 18.96 -19.73
CA GLU A 201 -8.77 19.79 -19.38
C GLU A 201 -8.43 21.08 -18.61
N GLY A 202 -7.16 21.31 -18.26
CA GLY A 202 -6.70 22.49 -17.53
C GLY A 202 -7.06 22.50 -16.03
N LEU A 203 -7.48 21.37 -15.47
CA LEU A 203 -7.80 21.20 -14.04
C LEU A 203 -6.53 20.99 -13.19
N VAL A 204 -5.48 20.44 -13.79
CA VAL A 204 -4.17 20.20 -13.18
C VAL A 204 -3.08 20.84 -14.04
N GLN A 205 -2.07 21.46 -13.42
CA GLN A 205 -0.92 21.96 -14.16
C GLN A 205 0.04 20.82 -14.48
N GLY A 206 0.53 20.76 -15.73
CA GLY A 206 1.48 19.73 -16.17
C GLY A 206 2.74 19.65 -15.31
N ASP A 207 3.29 20.79 -14.89
CA ASP A 207 4.48 20.83 -14.03
C ASP A 207 4.24 20.20 -12.64
N ILE A 208 3.03 20.34 -12.09
CA ILE A 208 2.65 19.72 -10.81
C ILE A 208 2.55 18.21 -10.96
N LEU A 209 1.98 17.72 -12.07
CA LEU A 209 1.96 16.29 -12.39
C LEU A 209 3.39 15.75 -12.57
N ASN A 210 4.24 16.47 -13.30
CA ASN A 210 5.63 16.09 -13.54
C ASN A 210 6.44 16.01 -12.23
N ALA A 211 6.16 16.86 -11.25
CA ALA A 211 6.80 16.81 -9.94
C ALA A 211 6.27 15.67 -9.03
N CYS A 212 5.08 15.14 -9.30
CA CYS A 212 4.50 14.06 -8.50
C CYS A 212 5.15 12.72 -8.84
N LYS A 213 5.72 12.05 -7.83
CA LYS A 213 6.34 10.73 -7.94
C LYS A 213 6.04 9.90 -6.70
N PHE A 214 5.70 8.63 -6.89
CA PHE A 214 5.30 7.74 -5.81
C PHE A 214 6.52 7.07 -5.17
N PRO A 215 6.67 7.15 -3.84
CA PRO A 215 7.77 6.49 -3.13
C PRO A 215 7.45 5.01 -2.92
N GLN A 216 7.32 4.24 -4.00
CA GLN A 216 7.11 2.80 -3.95
C GLN A 216 8.08 2.08 -4.87
N TYR A 217 8.37 0.82 -4.59
CA TYR A 217 9.09 -0.06 -5.49
C TYR A 217 8.57 -1.49 -5.34
N ALA A 218 8.26 -2.15 -6.46
CA ALA A 218 7.93 -3.56 -6.49
C ALA A 218 9.19 -4.38 -6.82
N PRO A 219 9.82 -5.02 -5.82
CA PRO A 219 11.05 -5.77 -6.05
C PRO A 219 10.78 -7.16 -6.65
N LEU A 220 11.84 -7.75 -7.21
CA LEU A 220 11.91 -9.17 -7.53
C LEU A 220 12.26 -9.99 -6.28
N MET A 221 11.79 -11.23 -6.22
CA MET A 221 12.21 -12.15 -5.14
C MET A 221 13.74 -12.31 -5.08
N GLU A 222 14.40 -12.34 -6.24
CA GLU A 222 15.86 -12.38 -6.34
C GLU A 222 16.52 -11.13 -5.73
N GLU A 223 16.00 -9.94 -6.00
CA GLU A 223 16.50 -8.69 -5.40
C GLU A 223 16.36 -8.73 -3.87
N VAL A 224 15.19 -9.14 -3.36
CA VAL A 224 14.92 -9.24 -1.92
C VAL A 224 15.86 -10.24 -1.25
N THR A 225 15.93 -11.46 -1.76
CA THR A 225 16.75 -12.54 -1.17
C THR A 225 18.24 -12.20 -1.24
N THR A 226 18.69 -11.52 -2.29
CA THR A 226 20.06 -11.00 -2.41
C THR A 226 20.35 -9.95 -1.34
N ILE A 227 19.44 -8.99 -1.10
CA ILE A 227 19.62 -7.99 -0.05
C ILE A 227 19.69 -8.64 1.33
N VAL A 228 18.82 -9.60 1.64
CA VAL A 228 18.85 -10.33 2.93
C VAL A 228 20.19 -11.02 3.14
N LYS A 229 20.70 -11.71 2.12
CA LYS A 229 22.00 -12.41 2.17
C LYS A 229 23.17 -11.43 2.33
N MET A 230 23.14 -10.29 1.63
CA MET A 230 24.20 -9.28 1.70
C MET A 230 24.20 -8.54 3.05
N GLU A 231 23.03 -8.28 3.64
CA GLU A 231 22.95 -7.65 4.96
C GLU A 231 23.42 -8.61 6.06
N GLY A 232 23.06 -9.89 5.97
CA GLY A 232 23.69 -10.98 6.71
C GLY A 232 23.17 -11.24 8.13
N SER A 233 22.22 -10.46 8.65
CA SER A 233 21.68 -10.69 10.00
C SER A 233 20.67 -11.85 10.06
N PHE A 234 20.13 -12.29 8.92
CA PHE A 234 19.02 -13.24 8.87
C PHE A 234 19.28 -14.43 7.95
N CYS A 235 18.77 -15.59 8.35
CA CYS A 235 18.55 -16.74 7.50
C CYS A 235 17.13 -16.67 6.90
N ILE A 236 17.00 -17.04 5.64
CA ILE A 236 15.71 -17.18 4.96
C ILE A 236 15.22 -18.60 5.22
N GLU A 237 14.21 -18.78 6.08
CA GLU A 237 13.59 -20.08 6.34
C GLU A 237 12.65 -20.46 5.19
N GLU A 238 11.85 -19.51 4.70
CA GLU A 238 10.92 -19.72 3.60
C GLU A 238 10.82 -18.47 2.70
N ALA A 239 10.59 -18.69 1.41
CA ALA A 239 10.31 -17.64 0.44
C ALA A 239 9.29 -18.14 -0.58
N HIS A 240 8.10 -17.52 -0.58
CA HIS A 240 6.98 -17.91 -1.42
C HIS A 240 6.44 -16.71 -2.20
N THR A 241 5.69 -17.00 -3.24
CA THR A 241 4.94 -15.98 -4.00
C THR A 241 3.53 -16.46 -4.25
N PHE A 242 2.57 -15.55 -4.23
CA PHE A 242 1.20 -15.84 -4.66
C PHE A 242 0.60 -14.65 -5.40
N GLU A 243 -0.50 -14.91 -6.10
CA GLU A 243 -1.24 -13.88 -6.83
C GLU A 243 -2.55 -13.57 -6.08
N SER A 244 -2.93 -12.29 -6.05
CA SER A 244 -4.16 -11.82 -5.41
C SER A 244 -4.86 -10.83 -6.34
N THR A 245 -6.18 -10.88 -6.44
CA THR A 245 -6.95 -9.98 -7.32
C THR A 245 -6.76 -8.51 -6.93
N TRP A 246 -6.86 -7.59 -7.91
CA TRP A 246 -6.91 -6.16 -7.56
C TRP A 246 -8.21 -5.81 -6.84
N ASP A 247 -9.33 -6.42 -7.24
CA ASP A 247 -10.62 -6.20 -6.62
C ASP A 247 -10.68 -6.95 -5.29
N PRO A 248 -10.70 -6.24 -4.14
CA PRO A 248 -10.71 -6.88 -2.83
C PRO A 248 -12.02 -7.60 -2.51
N LEU A 249 -13.07 -7.40 -3.29
CA LEU A 249 -14.39 -8.05 -3.11
C LEU A 249 -14.62 -9.19 -4.09
N ASP A 250 -13.70 -9.41 -5.03
CA ASP A 250 -13.78 -10.51 -5.98
C ASP A 250 -13.20 -11.79 -5.35
N GLU A 251 -14.10 -12.62 -4.82
CA GLU A 251 -13.77 -13.95 -4.27
C GLU A 251 -13.79 -15.06 -5.35
N SER A 252 -14.03 -14.72 -6.63
CA SER A 252 -14.11 -15.72 -7.69
C SER A 252 -12.72 -16.21 -8.09
N ASN A 253 -12.61 -17.52 -8.32
CA ASN A 253 -11.42 -18.13 -8.89
C ASN A 253 -11.41 -18.10 -10.43
N GLU A 254 -12.47 -17.55 -11.04
CA GLU A 254 -12.56 -17.40 -12.49
C GLU A 254 -11.70 -16.22 -12.95
N ASP A 255 -11.04 -16.36 -14.09
CA ASP A 255 -10.21 -15.31 -14.70
C ASP A 255 -11.04 -14.24 -15.44
N VAL A 256 -12.36 -14.25 -15.26
CA VAL A 256 -13.33 -13.33 -15.88
C VAL A 256 -13.91 -12.41 -14.81
N VAL A 257 -13.95 -11.11 -15.09
CA VAL A 257 -14.64 -10.12 -14.25
C VAL A 257 -16.08 -10.00 -14.75
N LEU A 258 -17.05 -10.41 -13.94
CA LEU A 258 -18.48 -10.43 -14.29
C LEU A 258 -19.15 -9.04 -14.26
N ASP A 259 -18.59 -8.11 -13.47
CA ASP A 259 -19.05 -6.73 -13.35
C ASP A 259 -17.84 -5.79 -13.30
N GLU A 260 -17.38 -5.36 -14.48
CA GLU A 260 -16.21 -4.52 -14.65
C GLU A 260 -16.38 -3.14 -14.01
N VAL A 261 -17.61 -2.62 -13.98
CA VAL A 261 -17.92 -1.30 -13.44
C VAL A 261 -17.82 -1.33 -11.91
N SER A 262 -18.41 -2.33 -11.26
CA SER A 262 -18.28 -2.51 -9.81
C SER A 262 -16.84 -2.82 -9.44
N SER A 263 -16.16 -3.66 -10.22
CA SER A 263 -14.74 -3.96 -9.99
C SER A 263 -13.86 -2.71 -10.07
N GLY A 264 -14.05 -1.89 -11.10
CA GLY A 264 -13.36 -0.61 -11.24
C GLY A 264 -13.58 0.33 -10.06
N LYS A 265 -14.81 0.40 -9.53
CA LYS A 265 -15.14 1.18 -8.32
C LYS A 265 -14.49 0.62 -7.06
N ASN A 266 -14.50 -0.70 -6.87
CA ASN A 266 -13.92 -1.35 -5.70
C ASN A 266 -12.40 -1.13 -5.64
N VAL A 267 -11.72 -1.36 -6.77
CA VAL A 267 -10.28 -1.11 -6.91
C VAL A 267 -9.97 0.37 -6.69
N ALA A 268 -10.71 1.28 -7.34
CA ALA A 268 -10.48 2.72 -7.17
C ALA A 268 -10.69 3.18 -5.72
N ALA A 269 -11.69 2.66 -5.01
CA ALA A 269 -11.92 2.95 -3.60
C ALA A 269 -10.78 2.43 -2.71
N CYS A 270 -10.27 1.23 -2.98
CA CYS A 270 -9.12 0.65 -2.28
C CYS A 270 -7.87 1.53 -2.45
N ILE A 271 -7.55 1.88 -3.70
CA ILE A 271 -6.38 2.71 -4.03
C ILE A 271 -6.55 4.15 -3.56
N ARG A 272 -7.77 4.68 -3.55
CA ARG A 272 -8.05 5.99 -2.95
C ARG A 272 -7.64 6.05 -1.49
N ALA A 273 -8.01 5.04 -0.70
CA ALA A 273 -7.61 4.97 0.71
C ALA A 273 -6.07 4.94 0.89
N VAL A 274 -5.34 4.43 -0.09
CA VAL A 274 -3.88 4.33 -0.08
C VAL A 274 -3.19 5.62 -0.55
N ALA A 275 -3.69 6.21 -1.65
CA ALA A 275 -2.98 7.25 -2.40
C ALA A 275 -3.51 8.67 -2.15
N GLU A 276 -4.78 8.83 -1.75
CA GLU A 276 -5.38 10.16 -1.55
C GLU A 276 -4.60 11.05 -0.57
N PRO A 277 -4.03 10.57 0.55
CA PRO A 277 -3.22 11.42 1.42
C PRO A 277 -2.01 12.05 0.72
N LEU A 278 -1.41 11.32 -0.23
CA LEU A 278 -0.29 11.82 -1.04
C LEU A 278 -0.77 12.79 -2.10
N LEU A 279 -1.79 12.39 -2.86
CA LEU A 279 -2.30 13.16 -3.98
C LEU A 279 -2.94 14.47 -3.52
N SER A 280 -3.76 14.45 -2.48
CA SER A 280 -4.39 15.66 -1.93
C SER A 280 -3.36 16.67 -1.40
N SER A 281 -2.20 16.20 -0.93
CA SER A 281 -1.11 17.09 -0.52
C SER A 281 -0.39 17.76 -1.70
N HIS A 282 -0.39 17.12 -2.88
CA HIS A 282 0.24 17.63 -4.10
C HIS A 282 -0.70 18.46 -4.98
N PHE A 283 -1.95 18.01 -5.13
CA PHE A 283 -2.94 18.55 -6.07
C PHE A 283 -4.09 19.30 -5.39
N GLY A 284 -4.21 19.21 -4.06
CA GLY A 284 -5.35 19.72 -3.30
C GLY A 284 -6.51 18.71 -3.20
N GLY A 285 -7.29 18.80 -2.12
CA GLY A 285 -8.36 17.85 -1.83
C GLY A 285 -9.57 17.93 -2.76
N GLY A 286 -9.84 19.11 -3.35
CA GLY A 286 -11.04 19.36 -4.16
C GLY A 286 -11.13 18.56 -5.46
N LEU A 287 -10.00 18.02 -5.94
CA LEU A 287 -9.92 17.27 -7.19
C LEU A 287 -10.01 15.74 -7.02
N MET A 288 -9.95 15.24 -5.78
CA MET A 288 -9.84 13.80 -5.51
C MET A 288 -11.07 13.01 -5.96
N ASP A 289 -12.27 13.58 -5.79
CA ASP A 289 -13.50 12.92 -6.22
C ASP A 289 -13.54 12.69 -7.73
N ASP A 290 -13.23 13.72 -8.54
CA ASP A 290 -13.19 13.59 -9.99
C ASP A 290 -12.05 12.66 -10.45
N LEU A 291 -10.85 12.80 -9.87
CA LEU A 291 -9.71 11.95 -10.18
C LEU A 291 -10.04 10.46 -9.97
N PHE A 292 -10.61 10.10 -8.82
CA PHE A 292 -10.93 8.71 -8.54
C PHE A 292 -12.16 8.19 -9.33
N CYS A 293 -13.05 9.08 -9.77
CA CYS A 293 -14.11 8.71 -10.73
C CYS A 293 -13.54 8.36 -12.11
N ARG A 294 -12.58 9.16 -12.62
CA ARG A 294 -11.86 8.86 -13.88
C ARG A 294 -11.04 7.58 -13.76
N TYR A 295 -10.32 7.44 -12.65
CA TYR A 295 -9.53 6.26 -12.36
C TYR A 295 -10.37 4.98 -12.34
N ALA A 296 -11.55 5.00 -11.70
CA ALA A 296 -12.47 3.87 -11.71
C ALA A 296 -12.89 3.45 -13.13
N LYS A 297 -13.14 4.43 -14.02
CA LYS A 297 -13.45 4.16 -15.44
C LYS A 297 -12.26 3.55 -16.18
N ASN A 298 -11.04 4.01 -15.89
CA ASN A 298 -9.82 3.48 -16.49
C ASN A 298 -9.57 2.02 -16.05
N ILE A 299 -9.81 1.70 -14.78
CA ILE A 299 -9.74 0.33 -14.27
C ILE A 299 -10.82 -0.54 -14.90
N ALA A 300 -12.08 -0.09 -14.95
CA ALA A 300 -13.18 -0.85 -15.56
C ALA A 300 -12.87 -1.23 -17.01
N LYS A 301 -12.25 -0.33 -17.80
CA LYS A 301 -11.79 -0.66 -19.15
C LYS A 301 -10.62 -1.64 -19.17
N HIS A 302 -9.73 -1.57 -18.19
CA HIS A 302 -8.54 -2.43 -18.12
C HIS A 302 -8.90 -3.87 -17.76
N VAL A 303 -9.78 -4.10 -16.79
CA VAL A 303 -10.16 -5.44 -16.33
C VAL A 303 -10.85 -6.27 -17.42
N LEU A 304 -11.42 -5.64 -18.45
CA LEU A 304 -11.97 -6.33 -19.63
C LEU A 304 -10.91 -7.05 -20.47
N LYS A 305 -9.63 -6.69 -20.33
CA LYS A 305 -8.50 -7.33 -21.04
C LYS A 305 -8.02 -8.60 -20.34
N GLY A 306 -8.51 -8.87 -19.14
CA GLY A 306 -8.10 -9.96 -18.27
C GLY A 306 -8.12 -9.52 -16.81
N LYS A 307 -8.34 -10.47 -15.90
CA LYS A 307 -8.41 -10.21 -14.46
C LYS A 307 -7.03 -9.85 -13.92
N PRO A 308 -6.81 -8.59 -13.50
CA PRO A 308 -5.50 -8.16 -13.04
C PRO A 308 -5.25 -8.64 -11.61
N LYS A 309 -4.00 -9.00 -11.32
CA LYS A 309 -3.59 -9.64 -10.07
C LYS A 309 -2.34 -8.99 -9.51
N HIS A 310 -2.33 -8.64 -8.23
CA HIS A 310 -1.12 -8.35 -7.50
C HIS A 310 -0.21 -9.58 -7.40
N PHE A 311 1.09 -9.38 -7.64
CA PHE A 311 2.11 -10.37 -7.32
C PHE A 311 2.68 -10.09 -5.94
N VAL A 312 2.53 -11.05 -5.02
CA VAL A 312 2.86 -10.86 -3.60
C VAL A 312 4.02 -11.76 -3.22
N LEU A 313 5.03 -11.18 -2.57
CA LEU A 313 6.16 -11.90 -2.00
C LEU A 313 5.89 -12.18 -0.52
N VAL A 314 6.21 -13.38 -0.06
CA VAL A 314 6.16 -13.78 1.35
C VAL A 314 7.51 -14.35 1.74
N LEU A 315 8.11 -13.84 2.83
CA LEU A 315 9.36 -14.35 3.37
C LEU A 315 9.22 -14.63 4.86
N ALA A 316 9.71 -15.79 5.30
CA ALA A 316 9.96 -16.10 6.69
C ALA A 316 11.46 -16.02 6.96
N LEU A 317 11.85 -15.14 7.88
CA LEU A 317 13.24 -14.89 8.25
C LEU A 317 13.47 -15.28 9.70
N LYS A 318 14.62 -15.89 10.00
CA LYS A 318 15.09 -16.17 11.36
C LYS A 318 16.37 -15.40 11.62
N LEU A 319 16.46 -14.75 12.78
CA LEU A 319 17.68 -14.07 13.23
C LEU A 319 18.82 -15.09 13.37
N ASN A 320 19.98 -14.79 12.79
CA ASN A 320 21.18 -15.60 12.97
C ASN A 320 21.65 -15.56 14.43
N GLU A 321 22.25 -16.65 14.90
CA GLU A 321 22.79 -16.77 16.26
C GLU A 321 24.07 -15.95 16.45
#